data_AF-A0A1G2G7L6-F1
#
_entry.id   AF-A0A1G2G7L6-F1
#
_cell.length_a   1.000
_cell.length_b   1.000
_cell.length_c   1.000
_cell.angle_alpha   90.00
_cell.angle_beta   90.00
_cell.angle_gamma   90.00
#
_symmetry.space_group_name_H-M   'P 1'
#
loop_
_entity.id
_entity.type
_entity.pdbx_description
1 polymer ?
#
loop_
_entity_poly.entity_id
_entity_poly.type
_entity_poly.pdbx_seq_one_letter_code
_entity_poly.pdbx_strand_id
1 'polypeptide(L)'
;MKDEIVLDLETKKSFQEVGGKYNMHLLGVSVVGVYSYKADEFYAFEEAEFRRLEELLRSAARVIGFNSKHFDFPVLQPHVRLDLKGVAHLDLMEDVEQGAGFRISLDNLAQASLGVGKSSHGLQAITWWKEGNIEAIKKYCLDDVRITRDLYEYGKKNGFVAFDSRDARAKLTIPVTWDKDYEPTGNTQASLF
;
A
#
# COMPACT_ATOMS: atom_id res chain seq x y z
N MET A 1 11.86 5.75 19.67
CA MET A 1 10.80 4.90 19.09
C MET A 1 11.27 4.44 17.71
N LYS A 2 11.00 3.19 17.31
CA LYS A 2 11.23 2.75 15.92
C LYS A 2 10.17 3.41 15.03
N ASP A 3 10.51 3.61 13.76
CA ASP A 3 9.66 4.32 12.80
C ASP A 3 8.55 3.42 12.25
N GLU A 4 7.34 3.92 12.09
CA GLU A 4 6.35 3.28 11.22
C GLU A 4 6.47 3.96 9.86
N ILE A 5 6.39 3.21 8.78
CA ILE A 5 6.47 3.80 7.44
C ILE A 5 5.30 3.34 6.58
N VAL A 6 4.78 4.24 5.76
CA VAL A 6 3.77 3.92 4.74
C VAL A 6 4.47 3.77 3.40
N LEU A 7 4.16 2.74 2.62
CA LEU A 7 4.85 2.43 1.37
C LEU A 7 3.86 2.10 0.24
N ASP A 8 4.20 2.59 -0.94
CA ASP A 8 3.59 2.21 -2.22
C ASP A 8 4.70 2.21 -3.30
N LEU A 9 4.51 1.50 -4.41
CA LEU A 9 5.44 1.53 -5.53
C LEU A 9 4.76 1.54 -6.89
N GLU A 10 5.49 2.08 -7.86
CA GLU A 10 5.12 2.05 -9.27
C GLU A 10 6.04 1.13 -10.07
N THR A 11 5.50 0.52 -11.11
CA THR A 11 6.25 -0.44 -11.94
C THR A 11 6.75 0.14 -13.25
N LYS A 12 7.82 -0.45 -13.79
CA LYS A 12 8.36 -0.08 -15.12
C LYS A 12 7.55 -0.69 -16.27
N LYS A 13 6.88 -1.80 -16.03
CA LYS A 13 6.16 -2.60 -17.04
C LYS A 13 4.77 -2.97 -16.53
N SER A 14 3.88 -3.26 -17.47
CA SER A 14 2.57 -3.87 -17.22
C SER A 14 2.66 -5.39 -17.10
N PHE A 15 1.62 -6.00 -16.54
CA PHE A 15 1.47 -7.46 -16.57
C PHE A 15 1.47 -8.04 -17.99
N GLN A 16 0.92 -7.32 -18.97
CA GLN A 16 0.92 -7.78 -20.36
C GLN A 16 2.35 -7.91 -20.90
N GLU A 17 3.22 -6.95 -20.58
CA GLU A 17 4.62 -6.93 -21.03
C GLU A 17 5.48 -8.03 -20.41
N VAL A 18 5.11 -8.53 -19.23
CA VAL A 18 5.83 -9.63 -18.55
C VAL A 18 5.18 -10.99 -18.74
N GLY A 19 4.11 -11.10 -19.53
CA GLY A 19 3.42 -12.37 -19.78
C GLY A 19 2.48 -12.83 -18.66
N GLY A 20 1.98 -11.89 -17.85
CA GLY A 20 0.92 -12.12 -16.86
C GLY A 20 1.37 -12.07 -15.41
N LYS A 21 0.41 -12.22 -14.49
CA LYS A 21 0.59 -12.01 -13.04
C LYS A 21 1.60 -12.93 -12.36
N TYR A 22 1.86 -14.11 -12.93
CA TYR A 22 2.84 -15.06 -12.38
C TYR A 22 4.29 -14.57 -12.52
N ASN A 23 4.52 -13.58 -13.38
CA ASN A 23 5.83 -12.99 -13.66
C ASN A 23 6.00 -11.60 -13.00
N MET A 24 5.33 -11.36 -11.88
CA MET A 24 5.34 -10.08 -11.17
C MET A 24 6.75 -9.57 -10.82
N HIS A 25 7.70 -10.47 -10.52
CA HIS A 25 9.10 -10.15 -10.28
C HIS A 25 9.83 -9.54 -11.50
N LEU A 26 9.26 -9.60 -12.70
CA LEU A 26 9.83 -9.02 -13.93
C LEU A 26 9.32 -7.61 -14.24
N LEU A 27 8.34 -7.11 -13.48
CA LEU A 27 7.71 -5.80 -13.70
C LEU A 27 8.72 -4.66 -13.56
N GLY A 28 9.68 -4.82 -12.64
CA GLY A 28 10.64 -3.80 -12.26
C GLY A 28 10.00 -2.62 -11.52
N VAL A 29 10.78 -1.91 -10.71
CA VAL A 29 10.29 -0.78 -9.90
C VAL A 29 10.75 0.55 -10.48
N SER A 30 9.82 1.44 -10.86
CA SER A 30 10.17 2.79 -11.33
C SER A 30 10.43 3.73 -10.15
N VAL A 31 9.51 3.79 -9.18
CA VAL A 31 9.61 4.61 -7.96
C VAL A 31 9.04 3.83 -6.78
N VAL A 32 9.65 3.97 -5.60
CA VAL A 32 9.04 3.61 -4.32
C VAL A 32 8.75 4.89 -3.53
N GLY A 33 7.48 5.12 -3.23
CA GLY A 33 7.05 6.20 -2.36
C GLY A 33 7.02 5.74 -0.91
N VAL A 34 7.46 6.59 0.01
CA VAL A 34 7.44 6.32 1.45
C VAL A 34 7.01 7.56 2.22
N TYR A 35 6.22 7.38 3.27
CA TYR A 35 6.05 8.36 4.34
C TYR A 35 6.65 7.80 5.63
N SER A 36 7.47 8.60 6.31
CA SER A 36 8.06 8.26 7.62
C SER A 36 7.34 9.02 8.72
N TYR A 37 6.76 8.30 9.69
CA TYR A 37 6.13 8.94 10.86
C TYR A 37 7.17 9.59 11.78
N LYS A 38 8.37 9.03 11.87
CA LYS A 38 9.46 9.56 12.70
C LYS A 38 10.03 10.86 12.14
N ALA A 39 10.14 10.97 10.82
CA ALA A 39 10.63 12.19 10.17
C ALA A 39 9.51 13.19 9.85
N ASP A 40 8.25 12.74 9.82
CA ASP A 40 7.10 13.49 9.29
C ASP A 40 7.33 13.98 7.85
N GLU A 41 7.92 13.12 7.03
CA GLU A 41 8.35 13.46 5.67
C GLU A 41 7.99 12.38 4.66
N PHE A 42 7.77 12.82 3.42
CA PHE A 42 7.61 11.96 2.25
C PHE A 42 8.93 11.83 1.49
N TYR A 43 9.22 10.63 1.03
CA TYR A 43 10.38 10.29 0.21
C TYR A 43 9.94 9.52 -1.03
N ALA A 44 10.54 9.81 -2.18
CA ALA A 44 10.39 9.02 -3.38
C ALA A 44 11.78 8.51 -3.79
N PHE A 45 11.95 7.20 -3.84
CA PHE A 45 13.22 6.55 -4.12
C PHE A 45 13.20 5.99 -5.55
N GLU A 46 14.22 6.32 -6.31
CA GLU A 46 14.56 5.63 -7.56
C GLU A 46 15.53 4.48 -7.28
N GLU A 47 15.72 3.57 -8.24
CA GLU A 47 16.53 2.35 -8.07
C GLU A 47 17.96 2.64 -7.59
N ALA A 48 18.56 3.76 -8.00
CA ALA A 48 19.88 4.19 -7.54
C ALA A 48 19.95 4.49 -6.03
N GLU A 49 18.81 4.74 -5.39
CA GLU A 49 18.69 5.10 -3.98
C GLU A 49 18.19 3.94 -3.10
N PHE A 50 17.97 2.75 -3.66
CA PHE A 50 17.39 1.62 -2.93
C PHE A 50 18.23 1.16 -1.74
N ARG A 51 19.53 1.45 -1.71
CA ARG A 51 20.33 1.24 -0.49
C ARG A 51 19.79 2.03 0.70
N ARG A 52 19.36 3.29 0.50
CA ARG A 52 18.76 4.13 1.56
C ARG A 52 17.37 3.63 1.94
N LEU A 53 16.58 3.19 0.95
CA LEU A 53 15.29 2.54 1.19
C LEU A 53 15.45 1.27 2.04
N GLU A 54 16.44 0.42 1.76
CA GLU A 54 16.73 -0.79 2.54
C GLU A 54 17.11 -0.47 3.99
N GLU A 55 17.90 0.58 4.21
CA GLU A 55 18.25 1.04 5.56
C GLU A 55 17.00 1.51 6.33
N LEU A 56 16.10 2.23 5.66
CA LEU A 56 14.82 2.67 6.22
C LEU A 56 13.94 1.47 6.58
N LEU A 57 13.69 0.55 5.64
CA LEU A 57 12.90 -0.67 5.82
C LEU A 57 13.44 -1.54 6.96
N ARG A 58 14.77 -1.70 7.07
CA ARG A 58 15.41 -2.50 8.12
C ARG A 58 15.24 -1.89 9.51
N SER A 59 15.17 -0.56 9.59
CA SER A 59 15.05 0.17 10.87
C SER A 59 13.61 0.39 11.32
N ALA A 60 12.64 0.25 10.41
CA ALA A 60 11.23 0.41 10.69
C ALA A 60 10.71 -0.62 11.71
N ALA A 61 9.77 -0.19 12.54
CA ALA A 61 8.96 -1.05 13.39
C ALA A 61 8.06 -1.95 12.53
N ARG A 62 7.38 -1.34 11.55
CA ARG A 62 6.58 -2.01 10.53
C ARG A 62 6.41 -1.14 9.29
N VAL A 63 6.07 -1.78 8.18
CA VAL A 63 5.57 -1.14 6.96
C VAL A 63 4.05 -1.20 6.95
N ILE A 64 3.42 -0.13 6.50
CA ILE A 64 1.98 -0.01 6.26
C ILE A 64 1.80 0.18 4.76
N GLY A 65 0.95 -0.59 4.12
CA GLY A 65 0.68 -0.41 2.68
C GLY A 65 -0.67 -0.99 2.29
N PHE A 66 -0.99 -0.92 0.99
CA PHE A 66 -2.27 -1.35 0.46
C PHE A 66 -2.10 -2.42 -0.62
N ASN A 67 -2.43 -3.68 -0.31
CA ASN A 67 -2.09 -4.85 -1.13
C ASN A 67 -0.56 -5.02 -1.35
N SER A 68 0.25 -4.34 -0.55
CA SER A 68 1.70 -4.24 -0.64
C SER A 68 2.41 -5.53 -0.28
N LYS A 69 1.85 -6.34 0.62
CA LYS A 69 2.44 -7.64 0.97
C LYS A 69 2.31 -8.62 -0.19
N HIS A 70 1.24 -8.51 -0.97
CA HIS A 70 0.92 -9.40 -2.09
C HIS A 70 1.40 -8.89 -3.45
N PHE A 71 1.66 -7.59 -3.58
CA PHE A 71 2.10 -6.96 -4.82
C PHE A 71 3.47 -6.29 -4.67
N ASP A 72 3.55 -5.17 -3.95
CA ASP A 72 4.74 -4.32 -3.85
C ASP A 72 5.99 -5.07 -3.39
N PHE A 73 5.90 -5.81 -2.28
CA PHE A 73 7.04 -6.54 -1.72
C PHE A 73 7.59 -7.60 -2.69
N PRO A 74 6.76 -8.47 -3.29
CA PRO A 74 7.21 -9.35 -4.36
C PRO A 74 7.86 -8.65 -5.57
N VAL A 75 7.38 -7.47 -5.96
CA VAL A 75 7.97 -6.68 -7.06
C VAL A 75 9.30 -6.06 -6.64
N LEU A 76 9.41 -5.57 -5.41
CA LEU A 76 10.60 -4.91 -4.87
C LEU A 76 11.71 -5.90 -4.50
N GLN A 77 11.36 -7.10 -4.06
CA GLN A 77 12.31 -8.09 -3.52
C GLN A 77 13.53 -8.36 -4.41
N PRO A 78 13.43 -8.47 -5.76
CA PRO A 78 14.61 -8.66 -6.62
C PRO A 78 15.59 -7.48 -6.64
N HIS A 79 15.16 -6.30 -6.21
CA HIS A 79 15.94 -5.05 -6.26
C HIS A 79 16.58 -4.68 -4.91
N VAL A 80 16.33 -5.45 -3.85
CA VAL A 80 16.86 -5.20 -2.51
C VAL A 80 17.48 -6.47 -1.92
N ARG A 81 18.46 -6.31 -1.02
CA ARG A 81 19.12 -7.44 -0.34
C ARG A 81 18.40 -7.86 0.95
N LEU A 82 17.67 -6.95 1.58
CA LEU A 82 16.80 -7.24 2.71
C LEU A 82 15.75 -8.29 2.33
N ASP A 83 15.59 -9.34 3.13
CA ASP A 83 14.47 -10.27 3.00
C ASP A 83 13.19 -9.59 3.49
N LEU A 84 12.35 -9.16 2.54
CA LEU A 84 11.14 -8.40 2.82
C LEU A 84 10.07 -9.26 3.49
N LYS A 85 10.17 -10.59 3.43
CA LYS A 85 9.25 -11.50 4.15
C LYS A 85 9.41 -11.40 5.66
N GLY A 86 10.59 -11.01 6.13
CA GLY A 86 10.89 -10.81 7.55
C GLY A 86 10.53 -9.43 8.09
N VAL A 87 10.06 -8.52 7.22
CA VAL A 87 9.66 -7.16 7.63
C VAL A 87 8.24 -7.21 8.17
N ALA A 88 8.04 -6.69 9.39
CA ALA A 88 6.70 -6.55 9.96
C ALA A 88 5.83 -5.66 9.07
N HIS A 89 4.62 -6.10 8.76
CA HIS A 89 3.81 -5.48 7.71
C HIS A 89 2.32 -5.49 8.09
N LEU A 90 1.70 -4.31 8.10
CA LEU A 90 0.26 -4.13 8.09
C LEU A 90 -0.20 -3.85 6.66
N ASP A 91 -0.86 -4.81 6.02
CA ASP A 91 -1.48 -4.63 4.70
C ASP A 91 -2.95 -4.28 4.90
N LEU A 92 -3.32 -3.04 4.60
CA LEU A 92 -4.67 -2.53 4.87
C LEU A 92 -5.74 -3.24 4.04
N MET A 93 -5.40 -3.71 2.83
CA MET A 93 -6.36 -4.44 2.01
C MET A 93 -6.59 -5.85 2.58
N GLU A 94 -5.54 -6.52 3.06
CA GLU A 94 -5.64 -7.83 3.70
C GLU A 94 -6.54 -7.77 4.95
N ASP A 95 -6.35 -6.77 5.82
CA ASP A 95 -7.16 -6.60 7.04
C ASP A 95 -8.63 -6.27 6.73
N VAL A 96 -8.86 -5.36 5.77
CA VAL A 96 -10.21 -5.02 5.30
C VAL A 96 -10.90 -6.22 4.65
N GLU A 97 -10.18 -7.01 3.84
CA GLU A 97 -10.70 -8.23 3.21
C GLU A 97 -11.12 -9.27 4.26
N GLN A 98 -10.37 -9.40 5.37
CA GLN A 98 -10.75 -10.27 6.48
C GLN A 98 -12.05 -9.82 7.16
N GLY A 99 -12.26 -8.52 7.32
CA GLY A 99 -13.48 -7.97 7.93
C GLY A 99 -14.70 -7.98 6.99
N ALA A 100 -14.50 -7.74 5.70
CA ALA A 100 -15.59 -7.65 4.71
C ALA A 100 -15.91 -8.98 4.00
N GLY A 101 -14.97 -9.91 3.95
CA GLY A 101 -15.06 -11.14 3.16
C GLY A 101 -14.77 -10.97 1.67
N PHE A 102 -14.38 -9.77 1.22
CA PHE A 102 -13.99 -9.47 -0.16
C PHE A 102 -13.08 -8.25 -0.22
N ARG A 103 -12.33 -8.13 -1.32
CA ARG A 103 -11.44 -6.99 -1.56
C ARG A 103 -12.19 -5.72 -1.91
N ILE A 104 -11.77 -4.62 -1.30
CA ILE A 104 -12.27 -3.27 -1.59
C ILE A 104 -11.09 -2.44 -2.06
N SER A 105 -11.26 -1.61 -3.08
CA SER A 105 -10.17 -0.77 -3.59
C SER A 105 -9.83 0.37 -2.64
N LEU A 106 -8.55 0.80 -2.65
CA LEU A 106 -8.10 1.99 -1.92
C LEU A 106 -8.95 3.21 -2.25
N ASP A 107 -9.28 3.41 -3.54
CA ASP A 107 -10.11 4.52 -4.00
C ASP A 107 -11.50 4.52 -3.34
N ASN A 108 -12.17 3.36 -3.27
CA ASN A 108 -13.48 3.26 -2.64
C ASN A 108 -13.39 3.55 -1.13
N LEU A 109 -12.40 2.97 -0.45
CA LEU A 109 -12.18 3.20 0.99
C LEU A 109 -11.86 4.67 1.28
N ALA A 110 -10.99 5.28 0.47
CA ALA A 110 -10.61 6.68 0.59
C ALA A 110 -11.79 7.62 0.34
N GLN A 111 -12.59 7.35 -0.69
CA GLN A 111 -13.74 8.18 -1.03
C GLN A 111 -14.81 8.09 0.06
N ALA A 112 -15.10 6.89 0.55
CA ALA A 112 -16.13 6.68 1.55
C ALA A 112 -15.70 7.13 2.96
N SER A 113 -14.43 6.94 3.35
CA SER A 113 -13.92 7.27 4.69
C SER A 113 -13.44 8.71 4.81
N LEU A 114 -12.72 9.21 3.80
CA LEU A 114 -12.01 10.48 3.84
C LEU A 114 -12.66 11.55 2.95
N GLY A 115 -13.54 11.17 2.03
CA GLY A 115 -14.12 12.08 1.04
C GLY A 115 -13.15 12.47 -0.08
N VAL A 116 -12.06 11.71 -0.26
CA VAL A 116 -11.04 11.96 -1.30
C VAL A 116 -11.05 10.83 -2.32
N GLY A 117 -10.96 11.14 -3.61
CA GLY A 117 -10.87 10.15 -4.68
C GLY A 117 -9.52 10.22 -5.40
N LYS A 118 -9.12 9.11 -6.03
CA LYS A 118 -7.95 9.10 -6.92
C LYS A 118 -8.23 9.88 -8.20
N SER A 119 -7.24 10.62 -8.67
CA SER A 119 -7.31 11.39 -9.91
C SER A 119 -6.86 10.61 -11.14
N SER A 120 -6.24 9.43 -10.96
CA SER A 120 -5.58 8.72 -12.05
C SER A 120 -5.52 7.20 -11.84
N HIS A 121 -5.29 6.49 -12.95
CA HIS A 121 -5.26 5.03 -13.03
C HIS A 121 -3.80 4.55 -13.11
N GLY A 122 -3.45 3.45 -12.44
CA GLY A 122 -2.07 2.92 -12.39
C GLY A 122 -1.40 2.62 -13.76
N LEU A 123 -2.17 2.48 -14.84
CA LEU A 123 -1.60 2.38 -16.19
C LEU A 123 -0.88 3.67 -16.65
N GLN A 124 -1.24 4.82 -16.07
CA GLN A 124 -0.64 6.10 -16.40
C GLN A 124 0.83 6.20 -15.98
N ALA A 125 1.21 5.60 -14.84
CA ALA A 125 2.59 5.58 -14.37
C ALA A 125 3.53 4.84 -15.34
N ILE A 126 3.06 3.74 -15.94
CA ILE A 126 3.81 3.00 -16.96
C ILE A 126 3.99 3.84 -18.23
N THR A 127 2.98 4.62 -18.63
CA THR A 127 3.10 5.55 -19.76
C THR A 127 4.16 6.62 -19.47
N TRP A 128 4.12 7.25 -18.30
CA TRP A 128 5.13 8.24 -17.90
C TRP A 128 6.53 7.64 -17.83
N TRP A 129 6.67 6.39 -17.40
CA TRP A 129 7.96 5.70 -17.41
C TRP A 129 8.53 5.57 -18.83
N LYS A 130 7.68 5.19 -19.80
CA LYS A 130 8.07 5.11 -21.22
C LYS A 130 8.44 6.46 -21.81
N GLU A 131 7.83 7.54 -21.32
CA GLU A 131 8.12 8.92 -21.71
C GLU A 131 9.32 9.53 -20.97
N GLY A 132 9.86 8.86 -19.95
CA GLY A 132 10.91 9.39 -19.07
C GLY A 132 10.44 10.46 -18.09
N ASN A 133 9.14 10.61 -17.87
CA ASN A 133 8.55 11.61 -16.98
C ASN A 133 8.52 11.12 -15.52
N ILE A 134 9.70 10.98 -14.91
CA ILE A 134 9.87 10.47 -13.55
C ILE A 134 9.15 11.31 -12.49
N GLU A 135 9.13 12.63 -12.64
CA GLU A 135 8.52 13.53 -11.66
C GLU A 135 7.00 13.34 -11.55
N ALA A 136 6.33 13.00 -12.66
CA ALA A 136 4.91 12.64 -12.63
C ALA A 136 4.67 11.32 -11.87
N ILE A 137 5.54 10.33 -12.04
CA ILE A 137 5.47 9.05 -11.32
C ILE A 137 5.69 9.27 -9.82
N LYS A 138 6.72 10.05 -9.44
CA LYS A 138 6.97 10.39 -8.03
C LYS A 138 5.77 11.05 -7.39
N LYS A 139 5.18 12.06 -8.05
CA LYS A 139 3.99 12.75 -7.53
C LYS A 139 2.82 11.78 -7.34
N TYR A 140 2.54 10.94 -8.34
CA TYR A 140 1.45 9.98 -8.29
C TYR A 140 1.64 8.94 -7.17
N CYS A 141 2.83 8.35 -7.07
CA CYS A 141 3.16 7.39 -6.02
C CYS A 141 3.05 8.03 -4.62
N LEU A 142 3.55 9.25 -4.43
CA LEU A 142 3.43 9.96 -3.16
C LEU A 142 1.97 10.34 -2.81
N ASP A 143 1.12 10.60 -3.80
CA ASP A 143 -0.31 10.78 -3.58
C ASP A 143 -0.96 9.48 -3.07
N ASP A 144 -0.59 8.33 -3.61
CA ASP A 144 -1.08 7.02 -3.16
C ASP A 144 -0.56 6.66 -1.75
N VAL A 145 0.70 6.97 -1.43
CA VAL A 145 1.25 6.87 -0.07
C VAL A 145 0.46 7.77 0.89
N ARG A 146 0.16 9.01 0.50
CA ARG A 146 -0.59 9.97 1.32
C ARG A 146 -2.01 9.46 1.59
N ILE A 147 -2.71 8.95 0.56
CA ILE A 147 -4.05 8.40 0.73
C ILE A 147 -4.01 7.16 1.64
N THR A 148 -3.03 6.28 1.47
CA THR A 148 -2.84 5.10 2.32
C THR A 148 -2.57 5.48 3.78
N ARG A 149 -1.72 6.49 4.01
CA ARG A 149 -1.43 7.05 5.33
C ARG A 149 -2.70 7.62 5.97
N ASP A 150 -3.43 8.46 5.23
CA ASP A 150 -4.63 9.13 5.73
C ASP A 150 -5.74 8.12 6.06
N LEU A 151 -5.86 7.05 5.26
CA LEU A 151 -6.78 5.95 5.52
C LEU A 151 -6.39 5.20 6.80
N TYR A 152 -5.11 4.85 6.94
CA TYR A 152 -4.58 4.20 8.15
C TYR A 152 -4.85 5.05 9.41
N GLU A 153 -4.56 6.35 9.37
CA GLU A 153 -4.81 7.26 10.49
C GLU A 153 -6.31 7.38 10.81
N TYR A 154 -7.17 7.40 9.79
CA TYR A 154 -8.62 7.37 9.98
C TYR A 154 -9.06 6.08 10.68
N GLY A 155 -8.64 4.91 10.19
CA GLY A 155 -9.02 3.63 10.78
C GLY A 155 -8.50 3.47 12.21
N LYS A 156 -7.25 3.87 12.46
CA LYS A 156 -6.63 3.89 13.79
C LYS A 156 -7.39 4.77 14.77
N LYS A 157 -7.81 5.96 14.35
CA LYS A 157 -8.53 6.92 15.19
C LYS A 157 -9.98 6.51 15.46
N ASN A 158 -10.67 5.97 14.46
CA ASN A 158 -12.11 5.74 14.52
C ASN A 158 -12.49 4.28 14.85
N GLY A 159 -11.55 3.33 14.70
CA GLY A 159 -11.80 1.89 14.87
C GLY A 159 -12.60 1.26 13.71
N PHE A 160 -12.80 1.99 12.61
CA PHE A 160 -13.44 1.49 11.41
C PHE A 160 -12.99 2.28 10.17
N VAL A 161 -13.20 1.69 8.99
CA VAL A 161 -13.18 2.39 7.69
C VAL A 161 -14.52 2.21 7.00
N ALA A 162 -14.88 3.14 6.11
CA ALA A 162 -16.10 3.08 5.33
C ALA A 162 -15.82 2.71 3.86
N PHE A 163 -16.81 2.10 3.20
CA PHE A 163 -16.82 1.84 1.76
C PHE A 163 -18.24 2.00 1.20
N ASP A 164 -18.34 2.34 -0.08
CA ASP A 164 -19.61 2.39 -0.79
C ASP A 164 -19.93 1.02 -1.40
N SER A 165 -21.01 0.40 -0.91
CA SER A 165 -21.50 -0.90 -1.37
C SER A 165 -22.50 -0.73 -2.52
N ARG A 166 -22.19 -1.35 -3.66
CA ARG A 166 -23.10 -1.38 -4.81
C ARG A 166 -24.34 -2.23 -4.55
N ASP A 167 -24.17 -3.35 -3.85
CA ASP A 167 -25.25 -4.29 -3.57
C ASP A 167 -26.25 -3.70 -2.57
N ALA A 168 -25.75 -3.10 -1.49
CA ALA A 168 -26.58 -2.45 -0.49
C ALA A 168 -27.06 -1.05 -0.91
N ARG A 169 -26.47 -0.47 -1.97
CA ARG A 169 -26.66 0.92 -2.41
C ARG A 169 -26.50 1.94 -1.27
N ALA A 170 -25.53 1.66 -0.41
CA ALA A 170 -25.31 2.40 0.82
C ALA A 170 -23.81 2.41 1.18
N LYS A 171 -23.43 3.41 1.97
CA LYS A 171 -22.14 3.44 2.64
C LYS A 171 -22.19 2.51 3.85
N LEU A 172 -21.26 1.56 3.91
CA LEU A 172 -21.11 0.61 5.00
C LEU A 172 -19.76 0.81 5.69
N THR A 173 -19.61 0.29 6.91
CA THR A 173 -18.39 0.38 7.70
C THR A 173 -17.83 -1.00 8.02
N ILE A 174 -16.51 -1.09 8.09
CA ILE A 174 -15.76 -2.29 8.44
C ILE A 174 -14.91 -1.95 9.67
N PRO A 175 -15.07 -2.68 10.79
CA PRO A 175 -14.26 -2.46 11.97
C PRO A 175 -12.79 -2.81 11.68
N VAL A 176 -11.86 -2.00 12.21
CA VAL A 176 -10.40 -2.22 12.09
C VAL A 176 -9.72 -1.98 13.43
N THR A 177 -8.58 -2.64 13.67
CA THR A 177 -7.82 -2.53 14.93
C THR A 177 -6.35 -2.18 14.68
N TRP A 178 -6.12 -1.04 14.03
CA TRP A 178 -4.77 -0.61 13.60
C TRP A 178 -3.97 0.14 14.68
N ASP A 179 -4.57 0.42 15.83
CA ASP A 179 -3.97 1.10 16.98
C ASP A 179 -3.03 0.23 17.82
N LYS A 180 -3.17 -1.10 17.72
CA LYS A 180 -2.35 -2.08 18.44
C LYS A 180 -1.18 -2.56 17.60
N ASP A 181 -0.18 -3.12 18.29
CA ASP A 181 0.83 -3.97 17.66
C ASP A 181 0.09 -5.01 16.83
N TYR A 182 0.06 -4.82 15.51
CA TYR A 182 -0.67 -5.68 14.60
C TYR A 182 0.01 -7.06 14.63
N GLU A 183 -0.58 -7.96 15.39
CA GLU A 183 -0.35 -9.39 15.29
C GLU A 183 -1.37 -9.89 14.26
N PRO A 184 -0.97 -10.40 13.09
CA PRO A 184 -1.91 -10.95 12.13
C PRO A 184 -2.73 -12.03 12.81
N THR A 185 -4.03 -11.78 13.02
CA THR A 185 -4.89 -12.73 13.72
C THR A 185 -5.05 -13.97 12.85
N GLY A 186 -4.29 -15.01 13.16
CA GLY A 186 -4.52 -16.34 12.64
C GLY A 186 -5.91 -16.82 13.05
N ASN A 187 -6.74 -17.16 12.06
CA ASN A 187 -8.01 -17.90 12.16
C ASN A 187 -8.89 -17.55 13.37
N THR A 188 -9.70 -16.50 13.25
CA THR A 188 -10.92 -16.41 14.06
C THR A 188 -12.07 -17.02 13.26
N GLN A 189 -12.48 -18.22 13.66
CA GLN A 189 -13.73 -18.83 13.24
C GLN A 189 -14.87 -17.85 13.57
N ALA A 190 -15.57 -17.37 12.55
CA ALA A 190 -16.77 -16.56 12.75
C ALA A 190 -17.79 -17.37 13.55
N SER A 191 -18.01 -16.96 14.80
CA SER A 191 -19.09 -17.49 15.63
C SER A 191 -20.37 -16.77 15.22
N LEU A 192 -21.31 -17.53 14.64
CA LEU A 192 -22.65 -17.09 14.33
C LEU A 192 -23.44 -16.91 15.64
N PHE A 193 -23.78 -15.66 15.95
CA PHE A 193 -24.97 -15.31 16.72
C PHE A 193 -25.79 -14.32 15.92
#